data_AF-A0A382GUD6-F1
#
_entry.id   AF-A0A382GUD6-F1
#
_cell.length_a   1.000
_cell.length_b   1.000
_cell.length_c   1.000
_cell.angle_alpha   90.00
_cell.angle_beta   90.00
_cell.angle_gamma   90.00
#
_symmetry.space_group_name_H-M   'P 1'
#
loop_
_entity.id
_entity.type
_entity.pdbx_description
1 polymer ?
#
loop_
_entity_poly.entity_id
_entity_poly.type
_entity_poly.pdbx_seq_one_letter_code
_entity_poly.pdbx_strand_id
1 'polypeptide(L)' 'MNKIKNPTREEFREKVVEYFKMLEPLLEVYPKSENFKEIVGYINNRNAQELEKITKGKNPEVEKRYDRYVDYG' A
#
# COMPACT_ATOMS: atom_id res chain seq x y z
N MET A 1 21.20 -14.33 13.40
CA MET A 1 20.67 -14.61 12.05
C MET A 1 19.30 -13.96 11.96
N ASN A 2 19.13 -12.93 11.15
CA ASN A 2 17.81 -12.35 10.89
C ASN A 2 16.95 -13.49 10.33
N LYS A 3 15.82 -13.80 10.97
CA LYS A 3 14.90 -14.85 10.51
C LYS A 3 14.14 -14.29 9.32
N ILE A 4 14.76 -14.35 8.15
CA ILE A 4 14.14 -14.06 6.86
C ILE A 4 12.95 -15.00 6.78
N LYS A 5 11.74 -14.41 6.79
CA LYS A 5 10.53 -15.20 6.56
C LYS A 5 10.46 -15.41 5.05
N ASN A 6 10.01 -16.57 4.60
CA ASN A 6 9.76 -16.83 3.18
C ASN A 6 8.26 -16.69 2.91
N PRO A 7 7.69 -15.47 2.89
CA PRO A 7 6.28 -15.29 2.62
C PRO A 7 5.99 -15.71 1.19
N THR A 8 4.79 -16.21 0.98
CA THR A 8 4.19 -16.24 -0.34
C THR A 8 3.99 -14.80 -0.85
N ARG A 9 3.87 -14.64 -2.16
CA ARG A 9 3.55 -13.36 -2.80
C ARG A 9 2.22 -12.78 -2.32
N GLU A 10 1.26 -13.63 -1.94
CA GLU A 10 -0.01 -13.23 -1.31
C GLU A 10 0.23 -12.63 0.08
N GLU A 11 0.91 -13.35 0.98
CA GLU A 11 1.22 -12.86 2.34
C GLU A 11 2.05 -11.57 2.32
N PHE A 12 2.97 -11.43 1.35
CA PHE A 12 3.71 -10.18 1.16
C PHE A 12 2.78 -9.01 0.78
N ARG A 13 1.86 -9.22 -0.16
CA ARG A 13 0.85 -8.22 -0.55
C ARG A 13 -0.06 -7.87 0.63
N GLU A 14 -0.55 -8.86 1.37
CA GLU A 14 -1.36 -8.64 2.58
C GLU A 14 -0.61 -7.76 3.58
N LYS A 15 0.67 -8.04 3.80
CA LYS A 15 1.49 -7.24 4.71
C LYS A 15 1.63 -5.80 4.23
N VAL A 16 1.85 -5.59 2.92
CA VAL A 16 1.88 -4.24 2.33
C VAL A 16 0.53 -3.54 2.52
N VAL A 17 -0.59 -4.23 2.32
CA VAL A 17 -1.93 -3.67 2.54
C VAL A 17 -2.13 -3.27 4.01
N GLU A 18 -1.69 -4.08 4.97
CA GLU A 18 -1.70 -3.70 6.40
C GLU A 18 -0.93 -2.40 6.64
N TYR A 19 0.27 -2.25 6.05
CA TYR A 19 1.04 -1.03 6.15
C TYR A 19 0.32 0.18 5.57
N PHE A 20 -0.32 0.07 4.42
CA PHE A 20 -1.10 1.16 3.83
C PHE A 20 -2.29 1.55 4.72
N LYS A 21 -2.99 0.58 5.32
CA LYS A 21 -4.10 0.85 6.26
C LYS A 21 -3.64 1.60 7.50
N MET A 22 -2.44 1.32 8.01
CA MET A 22 -1.87 2.09 9.13
C MET A 22 -1.62 3.57 8.78
N LEU A 23 -1.55 3.92 7.49
CA LEU A 23 -1.39 5.29 7.02
C LEU A 23 -2.73 6.00 6.76
N GLU A 24 -3.87 5.32 6.84
CA GLU A 24 -5.20 5.93 6.67
C GLU A 24 -5.43 7.19 7.53
N PRO A 25 -4.97 7.25 8.80
CA PRO A 25 -5.11 8.48 9.59
C PRO A 25 -4.41 9.70 8.98
N LEU A 26 -3.37 9.51 8.16
CA LEU A 26 -2.71 10.59 7.45
C LEU A 26 -3.59 11.20 6.34
N LEU A 27 -4.60 10.48 5.86
CA LEU A 27 -5.54 10.99 4.86
C LEU A 27 -6.56 11.95 5.49
N GLU A 28 -6.80 11.81 6.80
CA GLU A 28 -7.75 12.62 7.56
C GLU A 28 -7.17 13.93 8.11
N VAL A 29 -5.86 14.20 7.91
CA VAL A 29 -5.20 15.42 8.39
C VAL A 29 -5.62 16.67 7.60
N TYR A 30 -6.15 16.49 6.39
CA TYR A 30 -6.57 17.60 5.55
C TYR A 30 -7.87 18.21 6.07
N PRO A 31 -7.98 19.56 6.08
CA PRO A 31 -9.23 20.22 6.47
C PRO A 31 -10.40 19.75 5.60
N LYS A 32 -11.56 19.52 6.23
CA LYS A 32 -12.81 19.14 5.52
C LYS A 32 -13.56 20.34 4.93
N SER A 33 -12.86 21.45 4.67
CA SER A 33 -13.45 22.64 4.05
C SER A 33 -13.54 22.48 2.53
N GLU A 34 -14.44 23.25 1.91
CA GLU A 34 -14.73 23.12 0.48
C GLU A 34 -13.47 23.29 -0.40
N ASN A 35 -12.54 24.15 0.03
CA ASN A 35 -11.27 24.39 -0.67
C ASN A 35 -10.38 23.14 -0.80
N PHE A 36 -10.54 22.15 0.07
CA PHE A 36 -9.73 20.92 0.08
C PHE A 36 -10.48 19.69 -0.45
N LYS A 37 -11.77 19.83 -0.77
CA LYS A 37 -12.63 18.71 -1.17
C LYS A 37 -12.08 17.95 -2.39
N GLU A 38 -11.59 18.67 -3.38
CA GLU A 38 -11.03 18.05 -4.60
C GLU A 38 -9.77 17.24 -4.31
N ILE A 39 -8.82 17.82 -3.56
CA ILE A 39 -7.56 17.14 -3.24
C ILE A 39 -7.79 15.95 -2.30
N VAL A 40 -8.68 16.08 -1.31
CA VAL A 40 -9.08 14.97 -0.43
C VAL A 40 -9.75 13.85 -1.24
N GLY A 41 -10.66 14.20 -2.14
CA GLY A 41 -11.30 13.23 -3.05
C GLY A 41 -10.30 12.51 -3.94
N TYR A 42 -9.35 13.24 -4.52
CA TYR A 42 -8.28 12.66 -5.34
C TYR A 42 -7.41 11.69 -4.54
N ILE A 43 -6.95 12.08 -3.35
CA ILE A 43 -6.10 11.26 -2.49
C ILE A 43 -6.83 9.97 -2.09
N ASN A 44 -8.09 10.07 -1.66
CA ASN A 44 -8.89 8.91 -1.27
C ASN A 44 -9.11 7.93 -2.42
N ASN A 45 -9.46 8.45 -3.60
CA ASN A 45 -9.61 7.63 -4.81
C ASN A 45 -8.28 6.96 -5.18
N ARG A 46 -7.17 7.70 -5.12
CA ARG A 46 -5.85 7.16 -5.46
C ARG A 46 -5.43 6.05 -4.49
N ASN A 47 -5.63 6.25 -3.18
CA ASN A 47 -5.34 5.25 -2.17
C ASN A 47 -6.13 3.95 -2.42
N ALA A 48 -7.43 4.07 -2.68
CA ALA A 48 -8.29 2.91 -2.97
C ALA A 48 -7.82 2.15 -4.23
N GLN A 49 -7.48 2.87 -5.31
CA GLN A 49 -6.95 2.26 -6.54
C GLN A 49 -5.62 1.55 -6.32
N GLU A 50 -4.71 2.14 -5.54
CA GLU A 50 -3.42 1.50 -5.25
C GLU A 50 -3.60 0.25 -4.38
N LEU A 51 -4.44 0.29 -3.35
CA LEU A 51 -4.80 -0.89 -2.55
C LEU A 51 -5.38 -2.00 -3.43
N GLU A 52 -6.30 -1.68 -4.34
CA GLU A 52 -6.88 -2.65 -5.27
C GLU A 52 -5.81 -3.28 -6.17
N LYS A 53 -4.91 -2.47 -6.74
CA LYS A 53 -3.80 -2.97 -7.57
C LYS A 53 -2.88 -3.88 -6.78
N ILE A 54 -2.53 -3.52 -5.55
CA ILE A 54 -1.68 -4.34 -4.69
C ILE A 54 -2.35 -5.67 -4.42
N THR A 55 -3.58 -5.68 -3.92
CA THR A 55 -4.33 -6.91 -3.62
C THR A 55 -4.46 -7.80 -4.85
N LYS A 56 -4.67 -7.24 -6.05
CA LYS A 56 -4.80 -8.02 -7.30
C LYS A 56 -3.46 -8.43 -7.95
N GLY A 57 -2.32 -8.12 -7.34
CA GLY A 57 -1.00 -8.42 -7.92
C GLY A 57 -0.69 -7.60 -9.18
N LYS A 58 -1.28 -6.42 -9.31
CA LYS A 58 -1.13 -5.50 -10.44
C LYS A 58 -0.29 -4.26 -10.11
N ASN A 59 0.29 -4.19 -8.92
CA ASN A 59 1.21 -3.11 -8.54
C ASN A 59 2.66 -3.55 -8.84
N PRO A 60 3.28 -3.07 -9.93
CA PRO A 60 4.59 -3.56 -10.38
C PRO A 60 5.72 -3.29 -9.38
N GLU A 61 5.63 -2.22 -8.59
CA GLU A 61 6.66 -1.91 -7.58
C GLU A 61 6.59 -2.88 -6.40
N VAL A 62 5.39 -3.26 -5.95
CA VAL A 62 5.22 -4.26 -4.90
C VAL A 62 5.71 -5.63 -5.37
N GLU A 63 5.36 -6.03 -6.59
CA GLU A 63 5.82 -7.30 -7.16
C GLU A 63 7.36 -7.34 -7.28
N LYS A 64 7.97 -6.26 -7.78
CA LYS A 64 9.43 -6.13 -7.85
C LYS A 64 10.09 -6.13 -6.46
N ARG A 65 9.43 -5.60 -5.44
CA ARG A 65 9.92 -5.64 -4.05
C ARG A 65 9.84 -7.04 -3.45
N TYR A 66 8.80 -7.80 -3.78
CA TYR A 66 8.72 -9.21 -3.41
C TYR A 66 9.89 -10.00 -4.03
N ASP A 67 10.12 -9.85 -5.34
CA ASP A 67 11.20 -10.56 -6.03
C ASP A 67 12.57 -10.27 -5.36
N ARG A 68 12.86 -8.99 -5.08
CA ARG A 68 14.08 -8.59 -4.36
C ARG A 68 14.14 -9.12 -2.93
N TYR A 69 13.01 -9.24 -2.24
CA TYR A 69 12.97 -9.80 -0.89
C TYR A 69 13.24 -11.31 -0.89
N VAL A 70 12.79 -12.03 -1.92
CA VAL A 70 13.13 -13.45 -2.08
C VAL A 70 14.60 -13.63 -2.43
N ASP A 71 15.15 -12.77 -3.29
CA ASP A 71 16.54 -12.88 -3.76
C ASP A 71 17.57 -12.47 -2.70
N TYR A 72 17.25 -11.47 -1.86
CA TYR A 72 18.22 -10.82 -0.97
C TYR A 72 17.73 -10.58 0.46
N GLY A 73 16.43 -10.78 0.72
CA GLY A 73 15.77 -10.40 1.97
C GLY A 73 16.07 -11.35 3.11
#